data_AF-A0A7G9WD68-F1
#
_entry.id   AF-A0A7G9WD68-F1
#
_cell.length_a   1.000
_cell.length_b   1.000
_cell.length_c   1.000
_cell.angle_alpha   90.00
_cell.angle_beta   90.00
_cell.angle_gamma   90.00
#
_symmetry.space_group_name_H-M   'P 1'
#
loop_
_entity.id
_entity.type
_entity.pdbx_description
1 polymer ?
#
loop_
_entity_poly.entity_id
_entity_poly.type
_entity_poly.pdbx_seq_one_letter_code
_entity_poly.pdbx_strand_id
1 'polypeptide(L)' 'MKIKERSLVALSRKENEVVNLLLQGLDDREIAKQLFISDKTVRNHISNILQKICLRNRTQLVLWALQEMGEIEQLS' A
#
# COMPACT_ATOMS: atom_id res chain seq x y z
N MET A 1 7.26 14.41 -23.17
CA MET A 1 7.59 13.15 -22.47
C MET A 1 8.07 13.50 -21.06
N LYS A 2 7.19 13.51 -20.06
CA LYS A 2 7.61 13.71 -18.66
C LYS A 2 7.80 12.31 -18.08
N ILE A 3 9.06 11.89 -17.95
CA ILE A 3 9.38 10.69 -17.19
C ILE A 3 9.00 11.05 -15.75
N LYS A 4 7.84 10.57 -15.31
CA LYS A 4 7.36 10.68 -13.94
C LYS A 4 8.45 10.01 -13.12
N GLU A 5 9.13 10.78 -12.27
CA GLU A 5 10.15 10.32 -11.36
C GLU A 5 9.54 9.19 -10.53
N ARG A 6 9.72 7.94 -10.99
CA ARG A 6 9.14 6.75 -10.35
C ARG A 6 9.79 6.70 -8.99
N SER A 7 9.01 7.00 -7.97
CA SER A 7 9.46 6.98 -6.59
C SER A 7 9.85 5.55 -6.25
N LEU A 8 11.16 5.25 -6.27
CA LEU A 8 11.75 3.96 -5.92
C LEU A 8 11.64 3.66 -4.42
N VAL A 9 10.53 4.04 -3.79
CA VAL A 9 10.32 3.80 -2.36
C VAL A 9 10.03 2.31 -2.19
N ALA A 10 11.08 1.58 -1.81
CA ALA A 10 10.98 0.18 -1.48
C ALA A 10 10.18 0.02 -0.17
N LEU A 11 8.91 -0.33 -0.28
CA LEU A 11 8.13 -0.82 0.86
C LEU A 11 8.71 -2.16 1.31
N SER A 12 8.69 -2.40 2.62
CA SER A 12 9.05 -3.70 3.18
C SER A 12 8.06 -4.77 2.70
N ARG A 13 8.43 -6.05 2.81
CA ARG A 13 7.54 -7.16 2.48
C ARG A 13 6.19 -7.06 3.19
N LYS A 14 6.18 -6.74 4.48
CA LYS A 14 4.95 -6.65 5.27
C LYS A 14 4.09 -5.44 4.89
N GLU A 15 4.72 -4.33 4.52
CA GLU A 15 4.02 -3.15 4.02
C GLU A 15 3.38 -3.43 2.65
N ASN A 16 4.07 -4.14 1.75
CA ASN A 16 3.49 -4.60 0.49
C ASN A 16 2.29 -5.53 0.70
N GLU A 17 2.38 -6.47 1.66
CA GLU A 17 1.23 -7.32 2.03
C GLU A 17 0.04 -6.47 2.48
N VAL A 18 0.26 -5.45 3.32
CA VAL A 18 -0.81 -4.54 3.76
C VAL A 18 -1.42 -3.78 2.58
N VAL A 19 -0.60 -3.25 1.67
CA VAL A 19 -1.09 -2.55 0.46
C VAL A 19 -1.93 -3.47 -0.43
N ASN A 20 -1.48 -4.71 -0.66
CA ASN A 20 -2.22 -5.68 -1.48
C ASN A 20 -3.60 -6.01 -0.89
N LEU A 21 -3.72 -6.08 0.44
CA LEU A 21 -5.00 -6.31 1.10
C LEU A 21 -5.89 -5.07 1.09
N LEU A 22 -5.31 -3.86 1.18
CA LEU A 22 -6.05 -2.61 1.00
C LEU A 22 -6.67 -2.53 -0.39
N LEU A 23 -5.94 -2.95 -1.44
CA LEU A 23 -6.42 -2.96 -2.82
C LEU A 23 -7.58 -3.94 -3.05
N GLN A 24 -7.62 -5.02 -2.29
CA GLN A 24 -8.74 -5.97 -2.28
C GLN A 24 -9.97 -5.43 -1.52
N GLY A 25 -9.89 -4.21 -0.94
CA GLY A 25 -10.99 -3.56 -0.25
C GLY A 25 -11.13 -3.91 1.24
N LEU A 26 -10.16 -4.62 1.82
CA LEU A 26 -10.24 -5.08 3.21
C LEU A 26 -10.04 -3.95 4.21
N ASP A 27 -10.79 -3.98 5.31
CA ASP A 27 -10.62 -3.04 6.42
C ASP A 27 -9.46 -3.42 7.37
N ASP A 28 -9.15 -2.56 8.34
CA ASP A 28 -8.01 -2.80 9.25
C ASP A 28 -8.16 -4.09 10.07
N ARG A 29 -9.40 -4.50 10.41
CA ARG A 29 -9.70 -5.71 11.19
C ARG A 29 -9.52 -6.96 10.33
N GLU A 30 -9.98 -6.90 9.09
CA GLU A 30 -9.85 -8.01 8.15
C GLU A 30 -8.38 -8.22 7.76
N ILE A 31 -7.64 -7.14 7.52
CA ILE A 31 -6.18 -7.19 7.29
C ILE A 31 -5.47 -7.76 8.52
N ALA A 32 -5.84 -7.31 9.73
CA ALA A 32 -5.26 -7.79 10.97
C ALA A 32 -5.44 -9.32 11.13
N LYS A 33 -6.64 -9.83 10.83
CA LYS A 33 -6.93 -11.27 10.82
C LYS A 33 -6.08 -12.03 9.83
N GLN A 34 -5.98 -11.56 8.58
CA GLN A 34 -5.21 -12.27 7.55
C GLN A 34 -3.71 -12.29 7.84
N LEU A 35 -3.19 -11.22 8.43
CA LEU A 35 -1.77 -11.07 8.72
C LEU A 35 -1.38 -11.56 10.13
N PHE A 36 -2.34 -12.06 10.91
CA PHE A 36 -2.18 -12.51 12.30
C PHE A 36 -1.52 -11.45 13.20
N ILE A 37 -1.97 -10.20 13.09
CA ILE A 37 -1.50 -9.05 13.89
C ILE A 37 -2.68 -8.27 14.47
N SER A 38 -2.43 -7.21 15.25
CA SER A 38 -3.49 -6.34 15.78
C SER A 38 -3.90 -5.25 14.77
N ASP A 39 -5.16 -4.77 14.86
CA ASP A 39 -5.64 -3.59 14.11
C ASP A 39 -4.75 -2.37 14.31
N LYS A 40 -4.17 -2.21 15.51
CA LYS A 40 -3.21 -1.13 15.81
C LYS A 40 -1.93 -1.30 14.99
N THR A 41 -1.43 -2.52 14.86
CA THR A 41 -0.25 -2.84 14.04
C THR A 41 -0.53 -2.56 12.56
N VAL A 42 -1.72 -2.88 12.06
CA VAL A 42 -2.13 -2.53 10.68
C VAL A 42 -2.11 -1.02 10.47
N ARG A 43 -2.74 -0.24 11.36
CA ARG A 43 -2.72 1.24 11.27
C ARG A 43 -1.31 1.81 11.33
N ASN A 44 -0.42 1.21 12.10
CA ASN A 44 0.99 1.60 12.15
C ASN A 44 1.68 1.32 10.81
N HIS A 45 1.47 0.15 10.19
CA HIS A 45 1.97 -0.12 8.85
C HIS A 45 1.46 0.90 7.84
N ILE A 46 0.15 1.20 7.82
CA ILE A 46 -0.45 2.21 6.94
C ILE A 46 0.19 3.58 7.16
N SER A 47 0.38 3.99 8.43
CA SER A 47 1.01 5.27 8.77
C SER A 47 2.45 5.35 8.28
N ASN A 48 3.22 4.27 8.44
CA ASN A 48 4.61 4.18 7.98
C ASN A 48 4.69 4.22 6.46
N ILE A 49 3.80 3.50 5.76
CA ILE A 49 3.71 3.53 4.31
C ILE A 49 3.45 4.96 3.85
N LEU A 50 2.40 5.60 4.36
CA LEU A 50 2.03 6.98 4.01
C LEU A 50 3.19 7.94 4.18
N GLN A 51 3.96 7.83 5.27
CA GLN A 51 5.16 8.64 5.48
C GLN A 51 6.25 8.36 4.45
N LYS A 52 6.54 7.09 4.16
CA LYS A 52 7.58 6.68 3.20
C LYS A 52 7.32 7.21 1.79
N ILE A 53 6.06 7.24 1.35
CA ILE A 53 5.65 7.73 0.02
C ILE A 53 5.04 9.13 0.04
N CYS A 54 5.20 9.87 1.14
CA CYS A 54 4.74 11.25 1.30
C CYS A 54 3.24 11.48 1.00
N LEU A 55 2.39 10.53 1.35
CA LEU A 55 0.94 10.62 1.21
C LEU A 55 0.26 10.95 2.54
N ARG A 56 -0.95 11.52 2.46
CA ARG A 56 -1.66 12.06 3.63
C ARG A 56 -2.73 11.12 4.18
N ASN A 57 -3.28 10.25 3.35
CA ASN A 57 -4.38 9.39 3.76
C ASN A 57 -4.47 8.08 2.96
N ARG A 58 -5.25 7.15 3.51
CA ARG A 58 -5.50 5.82 2.93
C ARG A 58 -6.05 5.87 1.51
N THR A 59 -6.93 6.82 1.19
CA THR A 59 -7.47 6.97 -0.18
C THR A 59 -6.36 7.28 -1.18
N GLN A 60 -5.46 8.19 -0.84
CA GLN A 60 -4.28 8.47 -1.66
C GLN A 60 -3.38 7.25 -1.80
N LEU A 61 -3.19 6.47 -0.72
CA LEU A 61 -2.43 5.22 -0.78
C LEU A 61 -3.05 4.21 -1.75
N VAL A 62 -4.37 4.00 -1.69
CA VAL A 62 -5.06 3.09 -2.61
C VAL A 62 -4.93 3.57 -4.06
N LEU A 63 -5.14 4.86 -4.33
CA LEU A 63 -4.99 5.43 -5.67
C LEU A 63 -3.55 5.30 -6.20
N TRP A 64 -2.56 5.56 -5.35
CA TRP A 64 -1.15 5.38 -5.68
C TRP A 64 -0.85 3.92 -6.00
N ALA A 65 -1.31 2.98 -5.16
CA ALA A 65 -1.07 1.56 -5.36
C ALA A 65 -1.76 1.02 -6.62
N LEU A 66 -2.96 1.49 -6.97
CA LEU A 66 -3.62 1.17 -8.23
C LEU A 66 -2.83 1.66 -9.45
N GLN A 67 -2.22 2.84 -9.37
CA GLN A 67 -1.38 3.38 -10.46
C GLN A 67 -0.08 2.60 -10.62
N GLU A 68 0.60 2.27 -9.51
CA GLU A 68 1.89 1.56 -9.56
C GLU A 68 1.73 0.06 -9.87
N MET A 69 0.70 -0.60 -9.34
CA MET A 69 0.47 -2.04 -9.55
C MET A 69 -0.32 -2.36 -10.82
N GLY A 70 -1.12 -1.42 -11.32
CA GLY A 70 -1.82 -1.55 -12.61
C GLY A 70 -0.87 -1.59 -13.82
N GLU A 71 0.39 -1.17 -13.67
CA GLU A 71 1.41 -1.33 -14.71
C GLU A 71 1.98 -2.75 -14.79
N ILE A 72 1.83 -3.57 -13.73
CA ILE A 72 2.38 -4.95 -13.69
C ILE A 72 1.51 -5.91 -14.54
N GLU A 73 0.21 -5.65 -14.68
CA GLU A 73 -0.69 -6.47 -15.50
C GLU A 73 -0.56 -6.23 -17.03
N GLN A 74 0.21 -5.23 -17.47
CA GLN A 74 0.49 -5.02 -18.91
C GLN A 74 1.74 -5.76 -19.40
N LEU A 75 2.35 -6.60 -18.55
CA LEU A 75 3.45 -7.50 -18.91
C LEU A 75 3.05 -8.97 -18.64
N SER A 76 1.95 -9.41 -19.24
CA SER A 76 1.62 -10.82 -19.44
C SER A 76 1.08 -11.06 -20.83
#